data_AF-A0A8D1KLU5-F1
#
_entry.id   AF-A0A8D1KLU5-F1
#
_cell.length_a   1.000
_cell.length_b   1.000
_cell.length_c   1.000
_cell.angle_alpha   90.00
_cell.angle_beta   90.00
_cell.angle_gamma   90.00
#
_symmetry.space_group_name_H-M   'P 1'
#
loop_
_entity.id
_entity.type
_entity.pdbx_description
1 polymer ?
#
loop_
_entity_poly.entity_id
_entity_poly.type
_entity_poly.pdbx_seq_one_letter_code
_entity_poly.pdbx_strand_id
1 'polypeptide(L)'
;LDVCMQKIRICYSHVFEKLKPGYLKEIPEKMKPFSEFLGKRPWFAGDKLTYMDFLAYDVLDLYRIFDPKCLDELPNLKAFLSRFEVSLLILVLFFISFLFPLLQNAFLVLELKLRTPAIC
;
A
#
# COMPACT_ATOMS: atom_id res chain seq x y z
N LEU A 1 8.38 -12.31 -2.10
CA LEU A 1 9.20 -12.14 -3.34
C LEU A 1 8.80 -13.11 -4.44
N ASP A 2 8.67 -14.42 -4.16
CA ASP A 2 8.35 -15.41 -5.21
C ASP A 2 7.04 -15.17 -5.95
N VAL A 3 5.99 -14.76 -5.22
CA VAL A 3 4.68 -14.42 -5.77
C VAL A 3 4.73 -13.23 -6.74
N CYS A 4 5.60 -12.24 -6.46
CA CYS A 4 5.80 -11.08 -7.33
C CYS A 4 6.59 -11.47 -8.59
N MET A 5 7.66 -12.26 -8.42
CA MET A 5 8.52 -12.71 -9.52
C MET A 5 7.77 -13.64 -10.49
N GLN A 6 6.89 -14.50 -9.98
CA GLN A 6 6.03 -15.34 -10.83
C GLN A 6 5.06 -14.48 -11.66
N LYS A 7 4.45 -13.45 -11.07
CA LYS A 7 3.57 -12.53 -11.81
C LYS A 7 4.34 -11.81 -12.92
N ILE A 8 5.52 -11.27 -12.61
CA ILE A 8 6.39 -10.59 -13.57
C ILE A 8 6.72 -11.54 -14.74
N ARG A 9 7.14 -12.77 -14.45
CA ARG A 9 7.45 -13.76 -15.49
C ARG A 9 6.28 -14.02 -16.44
N ILE A 10 5.05 -14.06 -15.92
CA ILE A 10 3.85 -14.31 -16.74
C ILE A 10 3.48 -13.08 -17.56
N CYS A 11 3.45 -11.90 -16.94
CA CYS A 11 3.13 -10.63 -17.61
C CYS A 11 4.09 -10.30 -18.77
N TYR A 12 5.38 -10.63 -18.63
CA TYR A 12 6.38 -10.39 -19.69
C TYR A 12 6.55 -11.57 -20.65
N SER A 13 5.79 -12.65 -20.49
CA SER A 13 5.84 -13.77 -21.42
C SER A 13 5.10 -13.43 -22.72
N HIS A 14 5.67 -13.82 -23.86
CA HIS A 14 5.03 -13.68 -25.18
C HIS A 14 3.72 -14.49 -25.33
N VAL A 15 3.39 -15.33 -24.34
CA VAL A 15 2.22 -16.23 -24.34
C VAL A 15 1.24 -15.90 -23.20
N PHE A 16 1.27 -14.66 -22.70
CA PHE A 16 0.46 -14.17 -21.57
C PHE A 16 -1.02 -14.57 -21.67
N GLU A 17 -1.65 -14.36 -22.83
CA GLU A 17 -3.07 -14.66 -23.04
C GLU A 17 -3.44 -16.13 -22.79
N LYS A 18 -2.54 -17.07 -23.07
CA LYS A 18 -2.79 -18.50 -22.82
C LYS A 18 -2.50 -18.90 -21.38
N LEU A 19 -1.55 -18.22 -20.73
CA LEU A 19 -1.11 -18.53 -19.36
C LEU A 19 -1.97 -17.85 -18.29
N LYS A 20 -2.56 -16.70 -18.61
CA LYS A 20 -3.45 -15.91 -17.73
C LYS A 20 -4.56 -16.75 -17.07
N PRO A 21 -5.40 -17.51 -17.80
CA PRO A 21 -6.48 -18.26 -17.17
C PRO A 21 -6.00 -19.38 -16.23
N GLY A 22 -4.84 -19.99 -16.50
CA GLY A 22 -4.22 -20.95 -15.59
C GLY A 22 -3.72 -20.27 -14.32
N TYR A 23 -3.02 -19.15 -14.48
CA TYR A 23 -2.51 -18.39 -13.35
C TYR A 23 -3.63 -17.86 -12.44
N LEU A 24 -4.72 -17.35 -13.02
CA LEU A 24 -5.88 -16.86 -12.27
C LEU A 24 -6.45 -17.92 -11.31
N LYS A 25 -6.43 -19.20 -11.69
CA LYS A 25 -6.90 -20.29 -10.83
C LYS A 25 -5.97 -20.58 -9.65
N GLU A 26 -4.68 -20.31 -9.80
CA GLU A 26 -3.68 -20.51 -8.74
C GLU A 26 -3.62 -19.34 -7.75
N ILE A 27 -4.17 -18.17 -8.09
CA ILE A 27 -4.09 -16.96 -7.24
C ILE A 27 -4.71 -17.20 -5.86
N PRO A 28 -5.93 -17.75 -5.71
CA PRO A 28 -6.52 -17.97 -4.39
C PRO A 28 -5.65 -18.86 -3.50
N GLU A 29 -5.06 -19.92 -4.05
CA GLU A 29 -4.13 -20.79 -3.33
C GLU A 29 -2.88 -20.06 -2.88
N LYS A 30 -2.32 -19.18 -3.73
CA LYS A 30 -1.14 -18.36 -3.39
C LYS A 30 -1.47 -17.25 -2.37
N MET A 31 -2.71 -16.81 -2.30
CA MET A 31 -3.19 -15.78 -1.36
C MET A 31 -3.59 -16.34 0.00
N LYS A 32 -3.92 -17.63 0.07
CA LYS A 32 -4.31 -18.30 1.31
C LYS A 32 -3.29 -18.17 2.44
N PRO A 33 -1.96 -18.33 2.24
CA PRO A 33 -0.97 -18.11 3.29
C PRO A 33 -0.96 -16.69 3.84
N PHE A 34 -1.22 -15.67 3.00
CA PHE A 34 -1.33 -14.28 3.46
C PHE A 34 -2.56 -14.08 4.34
N SER A 35 -3.68 -14.70 3.94
CA SER A 35 -4.91 -14.69 4.72
C SER A 35 -4.73 -15.38 6.07
N GLU A 36 -4.11 -16.57 6.10
CA GLU A 36 -3.81 -17.31 7.33
C GLU A 36 -2.85 -16.55 8.23
N PHE A 37 -1.82 -15.93 7.64
CA PHE A 37 -0.85 -15.13 8.39
C PHE A 37 -1.49 -13.87 8.96
N LEU A 38 -2.33 -13.14 8.22
CA LEU A 38 -3.05 -12.00 8.77
C LEU A 38 -4.00 -12.45 9.90
N GLY A 39 -4.72 -13.54 9.67
CA GLY A 39 -5.64 -14.13 10.63
C GLY A 39 -6.68 -13.11 11.10
N LYS A 40 -6.70 -12.84 12.41
CA LYS A 40 -7.58 -11.83 13.05
C LYS A 40 -6.88 -10.51 13.33
N ARG A 41 -5.59 -10.40 13.01
CA ARG A 41 -4.80 -9.21 13.32
C ARG A 41 -5.20 -8.05 12.40
N PRO A 42 -5.13 -6.81 12.88
CA PRO A 42 -5.44 -5.65 12.05
C PRO A 42 -4.37 -5.41 10.97
N TRP A 43 -3.11 -5.76 11.26
CA TRP A 43 -1.94 -5.56 10.39
C TRP A 43 -1.08 -6.83 10.36
N PHE A 44 -0.25 -7.00 9.32
CA PHE A 44 0.67 -8.14 9.17
C PHE A 44 1.70 -8.18 10.30
N ALA A 45 2.15 -7.02 10.80
CA ALA A 45 3.10 -6.92 11.90
C ALA A 45 2.46 -6.97 13.30
N GLY A 46 1.13 -7.14 13.41
CA GLY A 46 0.41 -7.16 14.68
C GLY A 46 -0.59 -6.01 14.79
N ASP A 47 -0.49 -5.25 15.89
CA ASP A 47 -1.48 -4.23 16.24
C ASP A 47 -1.15 -2.83 15.71
N LYS A 48 0.10 -2.59 15.33
CA LYS A 48 0.56 -1.30 14.81
C LYS A 48 0.83 -1.39 13.31
N LEU A 49 0.52 -0.30 12.61
CA LEU A 49 0.89 -0.13 11.21
C LEU A 49 2.42 -0.02 11.11
N THR A 50 3.03 -0.86 10.28
CA THR A 50 4.47 -0.86 10.05
C THR A 50 4.79 -0.78 8.55
N TYR A 51 6.05 -0.51 8.21
CA TYR A 51 6.51 -0.51 6.82
C TYR A 51 6.20 -1.82 6.07
N MET A 52 6.19 -2.97 6.75
CA MET A 52 5.84 -4.26 6.14
C MET A 52 4.41 -4.29 5.59
N ASP A 53 3.48 -3.57 6.22
CA ASP A 53 2.10 -3.48 5.78
C ASP A 53 1.97 -2.73 4.45
N PHE A 54 2.89 -1.80 4.17
CA PHE A 54 2.96 -1.11 2.87
C PHE A 54 3.37 -2.08 1.75
N LEU A 55 4.39 -2.92 1.97
CA LEU A 55 4.74 -3.95 1.00
C LEU A 55 3.60 -4.94 0.77
N ALA A 56 2.94 -5.36 1.85
CA ALA A 56 1.80 -6.27 1.74
C ALA A 56 0.64 -5.63 0.95
N TYR A 57 0.34 -4.36 1.20
CA TYR A 57 -0.64 -3.59 0.45
C TYR A 57 -0.28 -3.52 -1.05
N ASP A 58 0.96 -3.14 -1.39
CA ASP A 58 1.40 -3.03 -2.79
C ASP A 58 1.24 -4.36 -3.53
N VAL A 59 1.60 -5.48 -2.89
CA VAL A 59 1.42 -6.80 -3.48
C VAL A 59 -0.06 -7.10 -3.68
N LEU A 60 -0.90 -6.92 -2.67
CA LEU A 60 -2.34 -7.22 -2.76
C LEU A 60 -3.07 -6.33 -3.78
N ASP A 61 -2.72 -5.04 -3.85
CA ASP A 61 -3.30 -4.11 -4.82
C ASP A 61 -2.92 -4.48 -6.26
N LEU A 62 -1.68 -4.91 -6.47
CA LEU A 62 -1.22 -5.46 -7.73
C LEU A 62 -1.98 -6.70 -8.20
N TYR A 63 -2.56 -7.48 -7.27
CA TYR A 63 -3.44 -8.60 -7.60
C TYR A 63 -4.88 -8.15 -7.85
N ARG A 64 -5.37 -7.17 -7.09
CA ARG A 64 -6.68 -6.53 -7.32
C ARG A 64 -6.77 -5.89 -8.72
N ILE A 65 -5.70 -5.25 -9.19
CA ILE A 65 -5.60 -4.71 -10.55
C ILE A 65 -5.58 -5.84 -11.60
N PHE A 66 -4.96 -6.97 -11.27
CA PHE A 66 -4.83 -8.10 -12.19
C PHE A 66 -6.15 -8.85 -12.37
N ASP A 67 -6.88 -9.07 -11.28
CA ASP A 67 -8.24 -9.58 -11.27
C ASP A 67 -9.00 -9.02 -10.06
N PRO A 68 -10.05 -8.21 -10.27
CA PRO A 68 -10.78 -7.59 -9.17
C PRO A 68 -11.50 -8.60 -8.27
N LYS A 69 -11.74 -9.83 -8.75
CA LYS A 69 -12.46 -10.87 -8.01
C LYS A 69 -11.56 -11.79 -7.19
N CYS A 70 -10.24 -11.74 -7.38
CA CYS A 70 -9.33 -12.72 -6.78
C CYS A 70 -9.28 -12.69 -5.24
N LEU A 71 -9.69 -11.57 -4.63
CA LEU A 71 -9.74 -11.40 -3.17
C LEU A 71 -11.17 -11.55 -2.62
N ASP A 72 -12.18 -11.86 -3.44
CA ASP A 72 -13.58 -12.00 -3.00
C ASP A 72 -13.76 -13.13 -1.99
N GLU A 73 -12.99 -14.21 -2.17
CA GLU A 73 -13.00 -15.39 -1.30
C GLU A 73 -12.21 -15.18 0.02
N LEU A 74 -11.50 -14.06 0.15
CA LEU A 74 -10.60 -13.75 1.28
C LEU A 74 -11.02 -12.45 1.97
N PRO A 75 -12.11 -12.45 2.76
CA PRO A 75 -12.70 -11.24 3.32
C PRO A 75 -11.78 -10.49 4.30
N ASN A 76 -10.86 -11.19 4.96
CA ASN A 76 -9.86 -10.59 5.84
C ASN A 76 -8.84 -9.72 5.08
N LEU A 77 -8.39 -10.17 3.91
CA LEU A 77 -7.47 -9.40 3.06
C LEU A 77 -8.16 -8.16 2.48
N LYS A 78 -9.43 -8.28 2.09
CA LYS A 78 -10.24 -7.11 1.70
C LYS A 78 -10.38 -6.10 2.83
N ALA A 79 -10.68 -6.58 4.04
CA ALA A 79 -10.78 -5.70 5.21
C ALA A 79 -9.45 -5.00 5.54
N PHE A 80 -8.32 -5.69 5.32
CA PHE A 80 -6.99 -5.08 5.43
C PHE A 80 -6.78 -3.96 4.40
N LEU A 81 -7.08 -4.21 3.11
CA LEU A 81 -6.97 -3.20 2.06
C LEU A 81 -7.79 -1.95 2.37
N SER A 82 -9.07 -2.12 2.72
CA SER A 82 -9.95 -1.00 3.05
C SER A 82 -9.47 -0.21 4.27
N ARG A 83 -8.94 -0.90 5.30
CA ARG A 83 -8.39 -0.24 6.50
C ARG A 83 -7.13 0.56 6.17
N PHE A 84 -6.29 0.04 5.28
CA PHE A 84 -5.06 0.68 4.85
C PHE A 84 -5.35 1.93 4.01
N GLU A 85 -6.30 1.87 3.07
CA GLU A 85 -6.72 3.02 2.25
C GLU A 85 -7.28 4.17 3.11
N VAL A 86 -8.13 3.87 4.09
CA VAL A 86 -8.65 4.87 5.03
C VAL A 86 -7.52 5.48 5.85
N SER A 87 -6.56 4.66 6.30
CA SER A 87 -5.41 5.14 7.08
C SER A 87 -4.52 6.08 6.25
N LEU A 88 -4.26 5.74 4.99
CA LEU A 88 -3.51 6.59 4.06
C LEU A 88 -4.23 7.92 3.78
N LEU A 89 -5.54 7.89 3.51
CA LEU A 89 -6.32 9.11 3.26
C LEU A 89 -6.30 10.04 4.48
N ILE A 90 -6.45 9.51 5.68
CA ILE A 90 -6.36 10.29 6.93
C ILE A 90 -4.98 10.91 7.09
N LEU A 91 -3.90 10.16 6.81
CA LEU A 91 -2.54 10.71 6.84
C LEU A 91 -2.37 11.83 5.81
N VAL A 92 -2.82 11.66 4.57
CA VAL A 92 -2.74 12.69 3.53
C VAL A 92 -3.51 13.96 3.94
N LEU A 93 -4.73 13.82 4.49
CA LEU A 93 -5.51 14.94 4.99
C LEU A 93 -4.82 15.65 6.15
N PHE A 94 -4.28 14.92 7.12
CA PHE A 94 -3.52 15.49 8.22
C PHE A 94 -2.27 16.23 7.73
N PHE A 95 -1.54 15.67 6.77
CA PHE A 95 -0.37 16.32 6.18
C PHE A 95 -0.75 17.61 5.43
N ILE A 96 -1.84 17.62 4.66
CA ILE A 96 -2.29 18.82 3.92
C ILE A 96 -2.84 19.90 4.86
N SER A 97 -3.62 19.52 5.87
CA SER A 97 -4.27 20.48 6.77
C SER A 97 -3.37 20.95 7.92
N PHE A 98 -2.42 20.13 8.37
CA PHE A 98 -1.61 20.41 9.56
C PHE A 98 -0.13 20.58 9.24
N LEU A 99 0.49 19.65 8.51
CA LEU A 99 1.94 19.71 8.27
C LEU A 99 2.33 20.72 7.18
N PHE A 100 1.55 20.84 6.12
CA PHE A 100 1.81 21.77 5.03
C PHE A 100 1.77 23.24 5.49
N PRO A 101 0.77 23.69 6.30
CA PRO A 101 0.80 25.02 6.90
C PRO A 101 1.95 25.19 7.90
N LEU A 102 2.29 24.17 8.69
CA LEU A 102 3.43 24.22 9.62
C LEU A 102 4.77 24.39 8.89
N LEU A 103 4.95 23.70 7.76
CA LEU A 103 6.13 23.85 6.88
C LEU A 103 6.14 25.21 6.18
N GLN A 104 4.99 25.69 5.70
CA GLN A 104 4.87 27.02 5.10
C GLN A 104 5.19 28.12 6.12
N ASN A 105 4.68 28.01 7.35
CA ASN A 105 4.95 28.93 8.44
C ASN A 105 6.41 28.86 8.88
N ALA A 106 7.00 27.66 8.99
CA ALA A 106 8.41 27.49 9.31
C ALA A 106 9.34 28.07 8.23
N PHE A 107 8.99 27.90 6.95
CA PHE A 107 9.71 28.48 5.81
C PHE A 107 9.59 30.01 5.81
N LEU A 108 8.40 30.57 6.06
CA LEU A 108 8.18 32.01 6.15
C LEU A 108 8.92 32.65 7.34
N VAL A 109 9.01 31.94 8.47
CA VAL A 109 9.80 32.35 9.64
C VAL A 109 11.30 32.31 9.35
N LEU A 110 11.77 31.30 8.61
CA LEU A 110 13.17 31.20 8.20
C LEU A 110 13.55 32.30 7.19
N GLU A 111 12.68 32.58 6.22
CA GLU A 111 12.82 33.71 5.27
C GLU A 111 12.78 35.07 5.98
N LEU A 112 11.91 35.27 6.99
CA LEU A 112 11.89 36.48 7.81
C LEU A 112 13.15 36.62 8.69
N LYS A 113 13.71 35.49 9.16
CA LYS A 113 14.95 35.49 9.93
C LYS A 113 16.20 35.71 9.07
N LEU A 114 16.17 35.28 7.82
CA LEU A 114 17.21 35.57 6.82
C LEU A 114 17.10 36.99 6.22
N ARG A 115 15.91 37.59 6.23
CA ARG A 115 15.64 38.96 5.73
C ARG A 115 15.70 40.06 6.79
N THR A 116 15.99 39.73 8.06
CA THR A 116 16.33 40.77 9.05
C THR A 116 17.84 40.98 9.05
N PRO A 117 18.39 41.97 8.31
CA PRO A 117 19.75 42.40 8.57
C PRO A 117 19.79 42.93 10.01
N ALA A 118 20.92 42.71 10.67
CA ALA A 118 21.26 43.34 11.93
C ALA A 118 20.86 44.83 11.89
N ILE A 119 19.90 45.20 12.74
CA ILE A 119 19.67 46.59 13.11
C ILE A 119 20.89 46.96 13.95
N CYS A 120 21.88 47.55 13.30
CA CYS A 120 22.79 48.52 13.89
C CYS A 120 22.23 49.91 13.60
#